data_AF-A0A928ZDT7-F1
#
_entry.id   AF-A0A928ZDT7-F1
#
_cell.length_a   1.000
_cell.length_b   1.000
_cell.length_c   1.000
_cell.angle_alpha   90.00
_cell.angle_beta   90.00
_cell.angle_gamma   90.00
#
_symmetry.space_group_name_H-M   'P 1'
#
loop_
_entity.id
_entity.type
_entity.pdbx_description
1 polymer ?
#
loop_
_entity_poly.entity_id
_entity_poly.type
_entity_poly.pdbx_seq_one_letter_code
_entity_poly.pdbx_strand_id
1 'polypeptide(L)'
;MEKQIGSQCREYYPMTFYPDILSKILTRVNKVQEQNNSVFHLEPIPLIIKQIHYYNDVGLKQFFLGSLSVFLFVVAIISMLLFDRAIAIAFLIFSLICFFSYCSLQIYKNNLRKKLVDIEQKLSSRQYIIKAKSSKNTKTKLSNLLVDSLASRENIYNFKIDDSANKGLSESYFLSYLQKWFDYPWRIIEHCQFQGERYTPTADFILINDDLKLGIDLEIDEPYTLKESMPIHLVEDRKYIIRDKFFLELGYIVIRFAEYQIAKYPDYCCLHIVRVLNQFLDRDMKISIPHETEIQPLKPQDWKVKTWSRRESQIMAANKIRDRYLEPVKAFNLKQSHC
;
A
#
# COMPACT_ATOMS: atom_id res chain seq x y z
N MET A 1 16.62 14.60 -31.85
CA MET A 1 16.77 15.13 -30.48
C MET A 1 16.93 13.95 -29.52
N GLU A 2 18.05 13.24 -29.63
CA GLU A 2 18.43 12.12 -28.76
C GLU A 2 19.17 12.69 -27.56
N LYS A 3 18.42 13.21 -26.57
CA LYS A 3 19.00 13.58 -25.28
C LYS A 3 19.11 12.32 -24.43
N GLN A 4 20.35 12.00 -24.07
CA GLN A 4 20.82 11.09 -23.02
C GLN A 4 19.69 10.36 -22.28
N ILE A 5 19.47 9.10 -22.67
CA ILE A 5 18.86 8.11 -21.80
C ILE A 5 19.83 7.97 -20.63
N GLY A 6 19.54 8.61 -19.50
CA GLY A 6 20.23 8.27 -18.25
C GLY A 6 20.11 6.76 -18.08
N SER A 7 21.24 6.06 -17.97
CA SER A 7 21.27 4.60 -17.97
C SER A 7 20.48 4.10 -16.76
N GLN A 8 19.19 3.82 -16.96
CA GLN A 8 18.34 3.24 -15.94
C GLN A 8 18.92 1.85 -15.64
N CYS A 9 19.33 1.62 -14.40
CA CYS A 9 19.84 0.32 -13.98
C CYS A 9 18.67 -0.68 -14.02
N ARG A 10 18.61 -1.46 -15.10
CA ARG A 10 17.58 -2.45 -15.40
C ARG A 10 18.09 -3.88 -15.22
N GLU A 11 19.16 -4.06 -14.44
CA GLU A 11 19.78 -5.37 -14.27
C GLU A 11 19.08 -6.22 -13.20
N TYR A 12 18.42 -5.58 -12.24
CA TYR A 12 17.80 -6.25 -11.10
C TYR A 12 16.45 -5.63 -10.71
N TYR A 13 15.51 -6.48 -10.32
CA TYR A 13 14.29 -6.14 -9.60
C TYR A 13 14.56 -6.03 -8.07
N PRO A 14 13.75 -5.25 -7.31
CA PRO A 14 12.73 -4.36 -7.84
C PRO A 14 13.38 -3.18 -8.55
N MET A 15 12.81 -2.79 -9.69
CA MET A 15 13.22 -1.58 -10.39
C MET A 15 12.40 -0.41 -9.87
N THR A 16 13.00 0.75 -9.73
CA THR A 16 12.28 1.96 -9.35
C THR A 16 12.79 3.13 -10.16
N PHE A 17 11.89 3.79 -10.87
CA PHE A 17 12.18 4.94 -11.70
C PHE A 17 11.33 6.13 -11.26
N TYR A 18 11.97 7.29 -11.23
CA TYR A 18 11.35 8.54 -10.81
C TYR A 18 11.22 9.46 -12.01
N PRO A 19 10.07 10.15 -12.17
CA PRO A 19 9.93 11.18 -13.19
C PRO A 19 10.86 12.35 -12.85
N ASP A 20 11.30 13.10 -13.86
CA ASP A 20 12.28 14.18 -13.73
C ASP A 20 11.90 15.19 -12.64
N ILE A 21 10.60 15.49 -12.53
CA ILE A 21 10.09 16.44 -11.54
C ILE A 21 10.30 15.95 -10.10
N LEU A 22 10.06 14.68 -9.83
CA LEU A 22 10.26 14.08 -8.51
C LEU A 22 11.75 13.88 -8.21
N SER A 23 12.57 13.54 -9.22
CA SER A 23 14.02 13.52 -9.10
C SER A 23 14.58 14.87 -8.64
N LYS A 24 14.09 15.99 -9.22
CA LYS A 24 14.49 17.35 -8.81
C LYS A 24 14.10 17.65 -7.36
N ILE A 25 12.91 17.20 -6.92
CA ILE A 25 12.47 17.34 -5.52
C ILE A 25 13.43 16.55 -4.61
N LEU A 26 13.72 15.30 -4.93
CA LEU A 26 14.67 14.48 -4.15
C LEU A 26 16.05 15.13 -4.08
N THR A 27 16.60 15.64 -5.19
CA THR A 27 17.89 16.33 -5.16
C THR A 27 17.85 17.56 -4.27
N ARG A 28 16.76 18.34 -4.30
CA ARG A 28 16.59 19.51 -3.42
C ARG A 28 16.50 19.11 -1.94
N VAL A 29 15.78 18.03 -1.63
CA VAL A 29 15.64 17.51 -0.26
C VAL A 29 16.96 16.93 0.23
N ASN A 30 17.63 16.11 -0.57
CA ASN A 30 18.89 15.44 -0.24
C ASN A 30 20.04 16.44 -0.11
N LYS A 31 20.13 17.47 -0.97
CA LYS A 31 21.14 18.52 -0.85
C LYS A 31 21.02 19.29 0.48
N VAL A 32 19.79 19.45 1.00
CA VAL A 32 19.53 20.05 2.32
C VAL A 32 19.83 19.07 3.47
N GLN A 33 19.77 17.76 3.24
CA GLN A 33 20.13 16.72 4.21
C GLN A 33 21.64 16.45 4.28
N GLU A 34 22.34 16.41 3.15
CA GLU A 34 23.80 16.23 3.05
C GLU A 34 24.57 17.37 3.73
N GLN A 35 24.02 18.59 3.71
CA GLN A 35 24.57 19.71 4.48
C GLN A 35 24.40 19.59 6.01
N ASN A 36 23.59 18.63 6.49
CA ASN A 36 23.18 18.57 7.88
C ASN A 36 23.43 17.24 8.60
N ASN A 37 23.90 16.15 7.96
CA ASN A 37 24.52 14.99 8.62
C ASN A 37 25.04 13.95 7.61
N SER A 38 26.30 13.54 7.75
CA SER A 38 26.82 12.25 7.30
C SER A 38 26.35 11.15 8.26
N VAL A 39 25.96 9.99 7.73
CA VAL A 39 25.39 8.82 8.42
C VAL A 39 23.86 8.80 8.39
N PHE A 40 23.34 8.02 7.43
CA PHE A 40 21.93 7.68 7.30
C PHE A 40 21.59 6.61 8.34
N HIS A 41 20.96 7.01 9.44
CA HIS A 41 20.32 6.08 10.37
C HIS A 41 18.90 5.78 9.90
N LEU A 42 18.57 4.50 9.73
CA LEU A 42 17.17 4.05 9.64
C LEU A 42 16.48 4.39 10.96
N GLU A 43 15.74 5.50 11.00
CA GLU A 43 14.91 5.83 12.16
C GLU A 43 13.78 4.78 12.29
N PRO A 44 13.58 4.19 13.47
CA PRO A 44 12.42 3.35 13.73
C PRO A 44 11.13 4.20 13.61
N ILE A 45 10.22 3.71 12.77
CA ILE A 45 8.98 4.40 12.40
C ILE A 45 7.96 4.29 13.56
N PRO A 46 7.24 5.35 13.94
CA PRO A 46 6.23 5.26 14.99
C PRO A 46 4.97 4.50 14.53
N LEU A 47 4.57 3.48 15.30
CA LEU A 47 3.27 2.83 15.25
C LEU A 47 2.19 3.76 15.83
N ILE A 48 1.64 4.70 15.05
CA ILE A 48 0.64 5.65 15.61
C ILE A 48 -0.72 5.57 14.90
N ILE A 49 -0.79 5.23 13.61
CA ILE A 49 -2.07 5.30 12.89
C ILE A 49 -2.97 4.09 13.20
N LYS A 50 -2.40 2.89 13.31
CA LYS A 50 -3.20 1.66 13.53
C LYS A 50 -3.91 1.62 14.88
N GLN A 51 -3.36 2.22 15.94
CA GLN A 51 -4.01 2.23 17.26
C GLN A 51 -5.17 3.23 17.34
N ILE A 52 -5.11 4.36 16.61
CA ILE A 52 -6.19 5.34 16.55
C ILE A 52 -7.37 4.80 15.73
N HIS A 53 -7.09 4.15 14.59
CA HIS A 53 -8.14 3.54 13.78
C HIS A 53 -8.84 2.39 14.53
N TYR A 54 -8.06 1.54 15.21
CA TYR A 54 -8.60 0.47 16.05
C TYR A 54 -9.46 1.00 17.21
N TYR A 55 -9.09 2.14 17.80
CA TYR A 55 -9.91 2.81 18.82
C TYR A 55 -11.28 3.26 18.27
N ASN A 56 -11.31 3.77 17.03
CA ASN A 56 -12.55 4.20 16.39
C ASN A 56 -13.44 3.01 15.99
N ASP A 57 -12.87 1.92 15.45
CA ASP A 57 -13.62 0.69 15.14
C ASP A 57 -14.25 0.06 16.39
N VAL A 58 -13.49 -0.03 17.49
CA VAL A 58 -14.02 -0.45 18.80
C VAL A 58 -15.14 0.48 19.27
N GLY A 59 -15.01 1.80 19.05
CA GLY A 59 -16.05 2.77 19.36
C GLY A 59 -17.33 2.58 18.53
N LEU A 60 -17.20 2.24 17.24
CA LEU A 60 -18.31 1.98 16.34
C LEU A 60 -19.07 0.70 16.72
N LYS A 61 -18.33 -0.39 16.97
CA LYS A 61 -18.89 -1.67 17.46
C LYS A 61 -19.62 -1.50 18.80
N GLN A 62 -19.03 -0.70 19.69
CA GLN A 62 -19.66 -0.33 20.95
C GLN A 62 -20.99 0.40 20.72
N PHE A 63 -21.01 1.42 19.85
CA PHE A 63 -22.23 2.17 19.53
C PHE A 63 -23.34 1.24 19.01
N PHE A 64 -23.04 0.36 18.05
CA PHE A 64 -24.01 -0.60 17.52
C PHE A 64 -24.57 -1.54 18.59
N LEU A 65 -23.72 -2.09 19.47
CA LEU A 65 -24.16 -2.95 20.56
C LEU A 65 -25.07 -2.20 21.55
N GLY A 66 -24.76 -0.93 21.84
CA GLY A 66 -25.59 -0.07 22.68
C GLY A 66 -26.96 0.21 22.05
N SER A 67 -26.99 0.62 20.78
CA SER A 67 -28.23 0.86 20.04
C SER A 67 -29.08 -0.39 19.93
N LEU A 68 -28.46 -1.54 19.66
CA LEU A 68 -29.15 -2.83 19.60
C LEU A 68 -29.75 -3.22 20.96
N SER A 69 -29.01 -3.03 22.05
CA SER A 69 -29.50 -3.30 23.41
C SER A 69 -30.76 -2.48 23.74
N VAL A 70 -30.77 -1.18 23.42
CA VAL A 70 -31.93 -0.30 23.62
C VAL A 70 -33.11 -0.72 22.76
N PHE A 71 -32.86 -1.01 21.47
CA PHE A 71 -33.91 -1.46 20.56
C PHE A 71 -34.60 -2.74 21.06
N LEU A 72 -33.81 -3.75 21.44
CA LEU A 72 -34.32 -5.01 21.98
C LEU A 72 -35.10 -4.83 23.29
N PHE A 73 -34.68 -3.88 24.12
CA PHE A 73 -35.40 -3.56 25.36
C PHE A 73 -36.77 -2.95 25.06
N VAL A 74 -36.86 -2.01 24.10
CA VAL A 74 -38.15 -1.43 23.68
C VAL A 74 -39.06 -2.51 23.09
N VAL A 75 -38.52 -3.38 22.22
CA VAL A 75 -39.26 -4.53 21.67
C VAL A 75 -39.76 -5.45 22.79
N ALA A 76 -38.93 -5.74 23.80
CA ALA A 76 -39.34 -6.55 24.95
C ALA A 76 -40.53 -5.94 25.70
N ILE A 77 -40.54 -4.62 25.93
CA ILE A 77 -41.66 -3.91 26.58
C ILE A 77 -42.93 -4.01 25.74
N ILE A 78 -42.84 -3.75 24.43
CA ILE A 78 -43.99 -3.83 23.53
C ILE A 78 -44.54 -5.27 23.50
N SER A 79 -43.66 -6.27 23.40
CA SER A 79 -44.04 -7.68 23.46
C SER A 79 -44.69 -8.06 24.79
N MET A 80 -44.24 -7.48 25.91
CA MET A 80 -44.83 -7.73 27.22
C MET A 80 -46.25 -7.15 27.35
N LEU A 81 -46.55 -6.07 26.63
CA LEU A 81 -47.85 -5.41 26.63
C LEU A 81 -48.84 -6.05 25.64
N LEU A 82 -48.37 -6.52 24.49
CA LEU A 82 -49.21 -6.91 23.36
C LEU A 82 -49.19 -8.41 23.03
N PHE A 83 -48.18 -9.16 23.46
CA PHE A 83 -47.89 -10.52 22.98
C PHE A 83 -47.49 -11.47 24.13
N ASP A 84 -46.89 -12.62 23.78
CA ASP A 84 -46.47 -13.66 24.71
C ASP A 84 -45.32 -13.18 25.64
N ARG A 85 -45.49 -13.46 26.94
CA ARG A 85 -44.50 -13.16 27.98
C ARG A 85 -43.18 -13.89 27.76
N ALA A 86 -43.19 -15.10 27.19
CA ALA A 86 -41.98 -15.85 26.89
C ALA A 86 -41.10 -15.13 25.85
N ILE A 87 -41.72 -14.56 24.81
CA ILE A 87 -41.04 -13.79 23.77
C ILE A 87 -40.44 -12.51 24.36
N ALA A 88 -41.18 -11.81 25.23
CA ALA A 88 -40.69 -10.63 25.92
C ALA A 88 -39.47 -10.94 26.80
N ILE A 89 -39.50 -12.04 27.56
CA ILE A 89 -38.36 -12.48 28.39
C ILE A 89 -37.13 -12.77 27.53
N ALA A 90 -37.29 -13.42 26.37
CA ALA A 90 -36.18 -13.72 25.47
C ALA A 90 -35.49 -12.43 24.94
N PHE A 91 -36.27 -11.44 24.53
CA PHE A 91 -35.73 -10.13 24.09
C PHE A 91 -35.03 -9.38 25.23
N LEU A 92 -35.54 -9.50 26.46
CA LEU A 92 -34.93 -8.88 27.64
C LEU A 92 -33.57 -9.51 27.96
N ILE A 93 -33.45 -10.84 27.87
CA ILE A 93 -32.18 -11.55 28.02
C ILE A 93 -31.18 -11.11 26.94
N PHE A 94 -31.61 -11.03 25.68
CA PHE A 94 -30.72 -10.62 24.58
C PHE A 94 -30.28 -9.15 24.70
N SER A 95 -31.16 -8.27 25.17
CA SER A 95 -30.84 -6.88 25.50
C SER A 95 -29.76 -6.79 26.59
N LEU A 96 -29.88 -7.60 27.66
CA LEU A 96 -28.89 -7.67 28.74
C LEU A 96 -27.53 -8.16 28.23
N ILE A 97 -27.49 -9.20 27.38
CA ILE A 97 -26.24 -9.68 26.78
C ILE A 97 -25.56 -8.56 26.00
N CYS A 98 -26.30 -7.87 25.11
CA CYS A 98 -25.76 -6.75 24.34
C CYS A 98 -25.25 -5.61 25.25
N PHE A 99 -25.95 -5.34 26.36
CA PHE A 99 -25.53 -4.34 27.34
C PHE A 99 -24.22 -4.73 28.06
N PHE A 100 -24.07 -5.98 28.48
CA PHE A 100 -22.83 -6.45 29.08
C PHE A 100 -21.66 -6.43 28.10
N SER A 101 -21.89 -6.79 26.82
CA SER A 101 -20.89 -6.65 25.77
C SER A 101 -20.49 -5.20 25.53
N TYR A 102 -21.45 -4.26 25.54
CA TYR A 102 -21.19 -2.82 25.48
C TYR A 102 -20.29 -2.35 26.63
N CYS A 103 -20.59 -2.76 27.87
CA CYS A 103 -19.81 -2.41 29.05
C CYS A 103 -18.38 -2.98 29.00
N SER A 104 -18.21 -4.22 28.54
CA SER A 104 -16.90 -4.83 28.34
C SER A 104 -16.06 -4.06 27.31
N LEU A 105 -16.66 -3.68 26.18
CA LEU A 105 -16.00 -2.85 25.17
C LEU A 105 -15.61 -1.46 25.70
N GLN A 106 -16.44 -0.86 26.57
CA GLN A 106 -16.12 0.42 27.21
C GLN A 106 -14.86 0.35 28.07
N ILE A 107 -14.69 -0.72 28.85
CA ILE A 107 -13.51 -0.95 29.67
C ILE A 107 -12.27 -1.11 28.79
N TYR A 108 -12.37 -1.91 27.73
CA TYR A 108 -11.29 -2.11 26.77
C TYR A 108 -10.88 -0.81 26.06
N LYS A 109 -11.87 -0.05 25.60
CA LYS A 109 -11.68 1.28 24.99
C LYS A 109 -10.95 2.23 25.95
N ASN A 110 -11.33 2.26 27.22
CA ASN A 110 -10.65 3.11 28.21
C ASN A 110 -9.18 2.72 28.41
N ASN A 111 -8.85 1.43 28.40
CA ASN A 111 -7.47 0.96 28.49
C ASN A 111 -6.64 1.35 27.26
N LEU A 112 -7.22 1.26 26.05
CA LEU A 112 -6.58 1.76 24.83
C LEU A 112 -6.33 3.26 24.89
N ARG A 113 -7.32 4.04 25.36
CA ARG A 113 -7.18 5.49 25.52
C ARG A 113 -6.01 5.85 26.44
N LYS A 114 -5.85 5.16 27.57
CA LYS A 114 -4.72 5.37 28.49
C LYS A 114 -3.37 5.10 27.81
N LYS A 115 -3.27 4.03 27.02
CA LYS A 115 -2.06 3.71 26.24
C LYS A 115 -1.75 4.80 25.20
N LEU A 116 -2.77 5.28 24.49
CA LEU A 116 -2.63 6.36 23.51
C LEU A 116 -2.14 7.66 24.17
N VAL A 117 -2.68 8.02 25.34
CA VAL A 117 -2.24 9.20 26.10
C VAL A 117 -0.79 9.07 26.59
N ASP A 118 -0.37 7.89 27.08
CA ASP A 118 1.02 7.65 27.47
C ASP A 118 1.98 7.79 26.26
N ILE A 119 1.57 7.29 25.10
CA ILE A 119 2.30 7.47 23.84
C ILE A 119 2.35 8.95 23.46
N GLU A 120 1.24 9.67 23.52
CA GLU A 120 1.15 11.09 23.21
C GLU A 120 2.01 11.94 24.15
N GLN A 121 2.10 11.59 25.44
CA GLN A 121 2.94 12.26 26.41
C GLN A 121 4.44 12.00 26.14
N LYS A 122 4.81 10.77 25.77
CA LYS A 122 6.16 10.42 25.29
C LYS A 122 6.52 11.11 23.98
N LEU A 123 5.54 11.38 23.12
CA LEU A 123 5.73 12.13 21.88
C LEU A 123 5.85 13.64 22.14
N SER A 124 5.03 14.20 23.03
CA SER A 124 5.02 15.62 23.38
C SER A 124 6.32 16.04 24.07
N SER A 125 6.85 15.20 24.96
CA SER A 125 8.18 15.39 25.57
C SER A 125 9.31 15.35 24.52
N ARG A 126 9.24 14.44 23.54
CA ARG A 126 10.14 14.44 22.37
C ARG A 126 9.95 15.67 21.48
N GLN A 127 8.71 16.13 21.31
CA GLN A 127 8.36 17.29 20.50
C GLN A 127 8.86 18.60 21.13
N TYR A 128 8.93 18.68 22.46
CA TYR A 128 9.53 19.81 23.18
C TYR A 128 11.06 19.89 22.95
N ILE A 129 11.76 18.76 23.01
CA ILE A 129 13.19 18.67 22.67
C ILE A 129 13.44 19.02 21.20
N ILE A 130 12.52 18.63 20.30
CA ILE A 130 12.57 19.00 18.88
C ILE A 130 12.24 20.49 18.67
N LYS A 131 11.28 21.08 19.38
CA LYS A 131 10.92 22.51 19.29
C LYS A 131 12.09 23.42 19.72
N ALA A 132 12.84 23.03 20.75
CA ALA A 132 14.06 23.72 21.17
C ALA A 132 15.14 23.72 20.06
N LYS A 133 15.21 22.67 19.22
CA LYS A 133 16.05 22.60 18.02
C LYS A 133 15.42 23.25 16.76
N SER A 134 14.10 23.30 16.67
CA SER A 134 13.32 23.75 15.50
C SER A 134 13.13 25.27 15.43
N SER A 135 13.29 26.00 16.54
CA SER A 135 13.26 27.47 16.58
C SER A 135 14.31 28.15 15.67
N LYS A 136 15.21 27.37 15.05
CA LYS A 136 16.23 27.84 14.11
C LYS A 136 16.01 27.51 12.62
N ASN A 137 14.93 26.82 12.20
CA ASN A 137 14.78 26.48 10.77
C ASN A 137 13.34 26.60 10.24
N THR A 138 13.10 27.67 9.49
CA THR A 138 11.98 27.92 8.58
C THR A 138 12.03 26.96 7.38
N LYS A 139 11.51 25.74 7.51
CA LYS A 139 11.45 24.76 6.40
C LYS A 139 10.04 24.66 5.80
N THR A 140 9.91 24.97 4.51
CA THR A 140 8.74 24.69 3.67
C THR A 140 8.34 23.21 3.78
N LYS A 141 7.06 22.91 3.99
CA LYS A 141 6.54 21.52 4.03
C LYS A 141 6.75 20.83 2.68
N LEU A 142 7.10 19.54 2.70
CA LEU A 142 7.43 18.77 1.48
C LEU A 142 6.17 18.49 0.65
N SER A 143 5.03 18.27 1.30
CA SER A 143 3.71 18.14 0.65
C SER A 143 3.39 19.33 -0.25
N ASN A 144 3.63 20.56 0.20
CA ASN A 144 3.38 21.75 -0.60
C ASN A 144 4.26 21.77 -1.87
N LEU A 145 5.56 21.44 -1.74
CA LEU A 145 6.45 21.36 -2.90
C LEU A 145 6.00 20.32 -3.92
N LEU A 146 5.45 19.19 -3.46
CA LEU A 146 4.90 18.15 -4.32
C LEU A 146 3.64 18.61 -5.03
N VAL A 147 2.67 19.13 -4.27
CA VAL A 147 1.41 19.62 -4.83
C VAL A 147 1.70 20.71 -5.85
N ASP A 148 2.53 21.71 -5.54
CA ASP A 148 2.90 22.79 -6.46
C ASP A 148 3.57 22.25 -7.74
N SER A 149 4.47 21.27 -7.59
CA SER A 149 5.17 20.68 -8.73
C SER A 149 4.25 19.82 -9.60
N LEU A 150 3.27 19.14 -8.99
CA LEU A 150 2.37 18.21 -9.67
C LEU A 150 1.01 18.84 -10.04
N ALA A 151 0.75 20.09 -9.63
CA ALA A 151 -0.53 20.79 -9.84
C ALA A 151 -0.90 20.98 -11.33
N SER A 152 0.10 21.04 -12.21
CA SER A 152 -0.11 21.14 -13.66
C SER A 152 -0.53 19.82 -14.33
N ARG A 153 -0.63 18.71 -13.57
CA ARG A 153 -1.03 17.41 -14.11
C ARG A 153 -2.55 17.29 -14.17
N GLU A 154 -3.12 17.49 -15.35
CA GLU A 154 -4.57 17.28 -15.58
C GLU A 154 -4.92 15.78 -15.78
N ASN A 155 -3.93 14.91 -16.06
CA ASN A 155 -4.18 13.63 -16.73
C ASN A 155 -3.87 12.35 -15.92
N ILE A 156 -3.71 12.42 -14.59
CA ILE A 156 -3.42 11.22 -13.77
C ILE A 156 -4.60 10.22 -13.66
N TYR A 157 -5.73 10.53 -14.29
CA TYR A 157 -6.89 9.64 -14.38
C TYR A 157 -7.29 9.37 -15.83
N ASN A 158 -6.45 9.75 -16.81
CA ASN A 158 -6.76 9.53 -18.22
C ASN A 158 -6.42 8.09 -18.65
N PHE A 159 -7.08 7.15 -17.98
CA PHE A 159 -7.03 5.72 -18.27
C PHE A 159 -8.45 5.16 -18.22
N LYS A 160 -8.63 4.02 -18.89
CA LYS A 160 -9.84 3.20 -18.81
C LYS A 160 -9.49 1.93 -18.04
N ILE A 161 -10.44 1.42 -17.27
CA ILE A 161 -10.27 0.10 -16.66
C ILE A 161 -10.54 -0.93 -17.76
N ASP A 162 -9.56 -1.81 -18.00
CA ASP A 162 -9.68 -2.88 -18.97
C ASP A 162 -10.12 -4.18 -18.27
N ASP A 163 -11.44 -4.34 -18.13
CA ASP A 163 -12.05 -5.53 -17.53
C ASP A 163 -11.82 -6.81 -18.35
N SER A 164 -11.33 -6.68 -19.59
CA SER A 164 -11.04 -7.80 -20.48
C SER A 164 -9.59 -8.30 -20.40
N ALA A 165 -8.73 -7.59 -19.67
CA ALA A 165 -7.36 -7.99 -19.46
C ALA A 165 -7.29 -9.31 -18.69
N ASN A 166 -6.47 -10.24 -19.17
CA ASN A 166 -6.24 -11.50 -18.47
C ASN A 166 -5.46 -11.22 -17.19
N LYS A 167 -6.13 -11.33 -16.03
CA LYS A 167 -5.46 -11.19 -14.73
C LYS A 167 -4.34 -12.21 -14.59
N GLY A 168 -3.13 -11.75 -14.33
CA GLY A 168 -2.00 -12.58 -13.95
C GLY A 168 -2.28 -13.36 -12.66
N LEU A 169 -1.74 -14.58 -12.55
CA LEU A 169 -2.01 -15.46 -11.40
C LEU A 169 -1.62 -14.81 -10.05
N SER A 170 -0.54 -14.02 -10.07
CA SER A 170 0.02 -13.36 -8.89
C SER A 170 -0.65 -12.04 -8.53
N GLU A 171 -1.48 -11.47 -9.41
CA GLU A 171 -2.10 -10.17 -9.19
C GLU A 171 -3.14 -10.20 -8.08
N SER A 172 -4.12 -11.11 -8.14
CA SER A 172 -5.14 -11.26 -7.09
C SER A 172 -4.51 -11.55 -5.73
N TYR A 173 -3.43 -12.34 -5.72
CA TYR A 173 -2.65 -12.60 -4.52
C TYR A 173 -2.04 -11.30 -4.01
N PHE A 174 -1.32 -10.56 -4.84
CA PHE A 174 -0.67 -9.32 -4.43
C PHE A 174 -1.64 -8.21 -4.02
N LEU A 175 -2.78 -8.09 -4.70
CA LEU A 175 -3.83 -7.14 -4.38
C LEU A 175 -4.26 -7.25 -2.91
N SER A 176 -4.39 -8.47 -2.39
CA SER A 176 -4.73 -8.68 -0.97
C SER A 176 -3.69 -8.10 0.00
N TYR A 177 -2.41 -8.12 -0.38
CA TYR A 177 -1.34 -7.48 0.38
C TYR A 177 -1.36 -5.97 0.19
N LEU A 178 -1.54 -5.47 -1.04
CA LEU A 178 -1.65 -4.03 -1.28
C LEU A 178 -2.80 -3.43 -0.45
N GLN A 179 -3.97 -4.05 -0.43
CA GLN A 179 -5.14 -3.60 0.35
C GLN A 179 -4.90 -3.62 1.87
N LYS A 180 -4.07 -4.56 2.35
CA LYS A 180 -3.65 -4.62 3.76
C LYS A 180 -2.70 -3.47 4.12
N TRP A 181 -1.90 -2.99 3.18
CA TRP A 181 -0.83 -2.01 3.40
C TRP A 181 -1.21 -0.57 3.05
N PHE A 182 -2.11 -0.39 2.09
CA PHE A 182 -2.51 0.91 1.56
C PHE A 182 -4.02 1.06 1.70
N ASP A 183 -4.41 1.99 2.57
CA ASP A 183 -5.77 2.42 2.80
C ASP A 183 -5.95 3.90 2.39
N TYR A 184 -7.18 4.39 2.49
CA TYR A 184 -7.49 5.78 2.21
C TYR A 184 -6.52 6.74 2.93
N PRO A 185 -5.94 7.75 2.26
CA PRO A 185 -6.31 8.30 0.95
C PRO A 185 -5.65 7.63 -0.27
N TRP A 186 -4.96 6.50 -0.10
CA TRP A 186 -4.40 5.74 -1.21
C TRP A 186 -5.47 4.85 -1.84
N ARG A 187 -5.59 4.91 -3.17
CA ARG A 187 -6.46 4.03 -3.95
C ARG A 187 -5.61 3.11 -4.81
N ILE A 188 -6.02 1.85 -4.87
CA ILE A 188 -5.43 0.82 -5.73
C ILE A 188 -6.42 0.58 -6.87
N ILE A 189 -5.95 0.67 -8.10
CA ILE A 189 -6.77 0.50 -9.30
C ILE A 189 -6.08 -0.53 -10.19
N GLU A 190 -6.77 -1.60 -10.52
CA GLU A 190 -6.25 -2.69 -11.35
C GLU A 190 -6.42 -2.38 -12.84
N HIS A 191 -5.56 -2.94 -13.70
CA HIS A 191 -5.74 -3.01 -15.16
C HIS A 191 -6.06 -1.67 -15.83
N CYS A 192 -5.31 -0.63 -15.49
CA CYS A 192 -5.51 0.70 -16.05
C CYS A 192 -4.88 0.78 -17.44
N GLN A 193 -5.70 0.82 -18.49
CA GLN A 193 -5.28 1.02 -19.87
C GLN A 193 -5.24 2.52 -20.21
N PHE A 194 -4.07 3.00 -20.62
CA PHE A 194 -3.86 4.39 -20.99
C PHE A 194 -3.89 4.54 -22.52
N GLN A 195 -4.49 5.63 -22.99
CA GLN A 195 -4.48 5.96 -24.40
C GLN A 195 -3.25 6.81 -24.74
N GLY A 196 -2.25 6.20 -25.36
CA GLY A 196 -1.15 6.91 -26.02
C GLY A 196 -1.34 6.94 -27.53
N GLU A 197 -0.76 7.94 -28.20
CA GLU A 197 -0.93 8.15 -29.65
C GLU A 197 -0.48 6.95 -30.52
N ARG A 198 0.52 6.19 -30.06
CA ARG A 198 1.13 5.08 -30.80
C ARG A 198 1.22 3.77 -30.02
N TYR A 199 0.85 3.82 -28.74
CA TYR A 199 1.02 2.71 -27.80
C TYR A 199 0.02 2.88 -26.66
N THR A 200 -0.68 1.80 -26.32
CA THR A 200 -1.67 1.76 -25.24
C THR A 200 -1.17 0.86 -24.13
N PRO A 201 -0.39 1.38 -23.16
CA PRO A 201 0.05 0.57 -22.04
C PRO A 201 -1.11 0.25 -21.11
N THR A 202 -1.13 -0.98 -20.62
CA THR A 202 -1.93 -1.37 -19.45
C THR A 202 -0.98 -1.54 -18.27
N ALA A 203 -1.34 -0.97 -17.13
CA ALA A 203 -0.66 -1.19 -15.85
C ALA A 203 -1.38 -2.28 -15.05
N ASP A 204 -0.63 -3.16 -14.39
CA ASP A 204 -1.22 -4.18 -13.50
C ASP A 204 -1.93 -3.50 -12.33
N PHE A 205 -1.24 -2.57 -11.64
CA PHE A 205 -1.85 -1.70 -10.64
C PHE A 205 -1.38 -0.25 -10.76
N ILE A 206 -2.33 0.67 -10.54
CA ILE A 206 -2.05 2.05 -10.22
C ILE A 206 -2.34 2.29 -8.73
N LEU A 207 -1.34 2.75 -8.00
CA LEU A 207 -1.48 3.24 -6.63
C LEU A 207 -1.46 4.76 -6.64
N ILE A 208 -2.55 5.40 -6.22
CA ILE A 208 -2.71 6.85 -6.34
C ILE A 208 -3.16 7.50 -5.03
N ASN A 209 -2.58 8.66 -4.73
CA ASN A 209 -3.03 9.57 -3.68
C ASN A 209 -3.53 10.86 -4.33
N ASP A 210 -4.83 11.08 -4.24
CA ASP A 210 -5.52 12.16 -4.96
C ASP A 210 -5.20 13.55 -4.40
N ASP A 211 -4.95 13.64 -3.09
CA ASP A 211 -4.62 14.87 -2.38
C ASP A 211 -3.22 15.38 -2.76
N LEU A 212 -2.29 14.44 -2.97
CA LEU A 212 -0.90 14.73 -3.33
C LEU A 212 -0.65 14.75 -4.85
N LYS A 213 -1.64 14.34 -5.65
CA LYS A 213 -1.48 14.08 -7.10
C LYS A 213 -0.30 13.15 -7.40
N LEU A 214 -0.01 12.24 -6.47
CA LEU A 214 1.10 11.30 -6.52
C LEU A 214 0.57 9.94 -6.96
N GLY A 215 1.09 9.43 -8.07
CA GLY A 215 0.72 8.14 -8.63
C GLY A 215 1.95 7.25 -8.80
N ILE A 216 1.75 5.96 -8.62
CA ILE A 216 2.73 4.91 -8.89
C ILE A 216 2.11 3.90 -9.85
N ASP A 217 2.86 3.59 -10.91
CA ASP A 217 2.65 2.44 -11.76
C ASP A 217 3.40 1.24 -11.15
N LEU A 218 2.66 0.19 -10.80
CA LEU A 218 3.18 -1.05 -10.24
C LEU A 218 3.01 -2.16 -11.27
N GLU A 219 4.14 -2.74 -11.71
CA GLU A 219 4.15 -3.87 -12.63
C GLU A 219 4.73 -5.12 -11.96
N ILE A 220 4.13 -6.27 -12.28
CA ILE A 220 4.62 -7.62 -11.98
C ILE A 220 5.18 -8.23 -13.27
N ASP A 221 6.50 -8.35 -13.35
CA ASP A 221 7.19 -8.94 -14.49
C ASP A 221 7.34 -10.45 -14.33
N GLU A 222 6.82 -11.21 -15.29
CA GLU A 222 7.01 -12.66 -15.32
C GLU A 222 8.05 -13.07 -16.36
N PRO A 223 8.79 -14.16 -16.13
CA PRO A 223 9.80 -14.58 -17.08
C PRO A 223 9.24 -15.10 -18.40
N TYR A 224 8.06 -15.73 -18.38
CA TYR A 224 7.41 -16.35 -19.54
C TYR A 224 5.90 -16.48 -19.29
N THR A 225 5.05 -16.56 -20.31
CA THR A 225 3.59 -16.72 -20.17
C THR A 225 3.20 -18.05 -19.53
N LEU A 226 2.14 -18.11 -18.72
CA LEU A 226 1.73 -19.34 -18.05
C LEU A 226 1.29 -20.45 -19.02
N LYS A 227 0.53 -20.09 -20.06
CA LYS A 227 -0.14 -21.06 -20.93
C LYS A 227 0.79 -21.59 -22.02
N GLU A 228 1.46 -20.70 -22.74
CA GLU A 228 2.32 -21.05 -23.88
C GLU A 228 3.79 -21.19 -23.49
N SER A 229 4.17 -20.86 -22.26
CA SER A 229 5.57 -20.84 -21.81
C SER A 229 6.46 -19.94 -22.68
N MET A 230 5.89 -18.86 -23.21
CA MET A 230 6.59 -17.96 -24.15
C MET A 230 7.33 -16.85 -23.39
N PRO A 231 8.63 -16.60 -23.68
CA PRO A 231 9.40 -15.54 -23.03
C PRO A 231 8.76 -14.15 -23.16
N ILE A 232 8.65 -13.44 -22.02
CA ILE A 232 8.11 -12.07 -21.91
C ILE A 232 8.93 -11.25 -20.89
N HIS A 233 8.71 -9.93 -20.84
CA HIS A 233 9.41 -9.00 -19.93
C HIS A 233 10.94 -9.08 -20.01
N LEU A 234 11.44 -9.23 -21.25
CA LEU A 234 12.87 -9.42 -21.52
C LEU A 234 13.63 -8.10 -21.40
N VAL A 235 14.85 -8.17 -20.85
CA VAL A 235 15.73 -7.00 -20.70
C VAL A 235 16.08 -6.33 -22.04
N GLU A 236 16.18 -7.10 -23.11
CA GLU A 236 16.44 -6.60 -24.46
C GLU A 236 15.22 -5.97 -25.16
N ASP A 237 14.01 -6.12 -24.62
CA ASP A 237 12.78 -5.67 -25.29
C ASP A 237 12.50 -4.18 -25.01
N ARG A 238 12.74 -3.36 -26.04
CA ARG A 238 12.59 -1.90 -25.99
C ARG A 238 11.18 -1.44 -25.67
N LYS A 239 10.15 -2.27 -25.88
CA LYS A 239 8.76 -1.88 -25.62
C LYS A 239 8.53 -1.57 -24.13
N TYR A 240 9.23 -2.26 -23.22
CA TYR A 240 9.13 -2.01 -21.78
C TYR A 240 9.82 -0.71 -21.37
N ILE A 241 10.90 -0.32 -22.07
CA ILE A 241 11.54 0.99 -21.89
C ILE A 241 10.59 2.11 -22.31
N ILE A 242 9.93 1.94 -23.47
CA ILE A 242 8.96 2.91 -23.99
C ILE A 242 7.75 3.02 -23.04
N ARG A 243 7.26 1.89 -22.52
CA ARG A 243 6.20 1.82 -21.51
C ARG A 243 6.57 2.61 -20.26
N ASP A 244 7.72 2.33 -19.64
CA ASP A 244 8.12 3.03 -18.42
C ASP A 244 8.29 4.53 -18.68
N LYS A 245 8.87 4.90 -19.83
CA LYS A 245 9.00 6.30 -20.24
C LYS A 245 7.65 7.00 -20.34
N PHE A 246 6.64 6.34 -20.91
CA PHE A 246 5.28 6.88 -20.98
C PHE A 246 4.73 7.24 -19.59
N PHE A 247 4.84 6.31 -18.62
CA PHE A 247 4.39 6.57 -17.24
C PHE A 247 5.20 7.67 -16.54
N LEU A 248 6.52 7.69 -16.76
CA LEU A 248 7.40 8.73 -16.20
C LEU A 248 7.09 10.11 -16.78
N GLU A 249 6.80 10.21 -18.09
CA GLU A 249 6.39 11.47 -18.73
C GLU A 249 5.02 11.94 -18.23
N LEU A 250 4.11 11.00 -17.93
CA LEU A 250 2.88 11.32 -17.24
C LEU A 250 3.10 11.78 -15.80
N GLY A 251 4.26 11.51 -15.21
CA GLY A 251 4.67 11.89 -13.85
C GLY A 251 4.45 10.80 -12.78
N TYR A 252 4.21 9.55 -13.18
CA TYR A 252 4.13 8.42 -12.26
C TYR A 252 5.53 7.99 -11.83
N ILE A 253 5.66 7.55 -10.59
CA ILE A 253 6.77 6.68 -10.21
C ILE A 253 6.50 5.31 -10.84
N VAL A 254 7.51 4.66 -11.41
CA VAL A 254 7.37 3.30 -11.93
C VAL A 254 8.11 2.35 -10.99
N ILE A 255 7.43 1.32 -10.50
CA ILE A 255 8.04 0.23 -9.73
C ILE A 255 7.71 -1.09 -10.43
N ARG A 256 8.74 -1.85 -10.80
CA ARG A 256 8.58 -3.18 -11.39
C ARG A 256 9.12 -4.22 -10.41
N PHE A 257 8.33 -5.25 -10.12
CA PHE A 257 8.74 -6.41 -9.32
C PHE A 257 8.83 -7.63 -10.22
N ALA A 258 9.78 -8.53 -9.94
CA ALA A 258 9.69 -9.86 -10.52
C ALA A 258 8.53 -10.62 -9.86
N GLU A 259 7.80 -11.44 -10.61
CA GLU A 259 6.73 -12.28 -10.06
C GLU A 259 7.21 -13.13 -8.87
N TYR A 260 8.45 -13.63 -8.93
CA TYR A 260 9.08 -14.35 -7.82
C TYR A 260 9.05 -13.56 -6.50
N GLN A 261 9.32 -12.25 -6.55
CA GLN A 261 9.32 -11.39 -5.36
C GLN A 261 7.93 -11.27 -4.76
N ILE A 262 6.92 -11.15 -5.61
CA ILE A 262 5.51 -11.10 -5.21
C ILE A 262 5.09 -12.43 -4.59
N ALA A 263 5.45 -13.55 -5.21
CA ALA A 263 5.06 -14.87 -4.75
C ALA A 263 5.76 -15.30 -3.44
N LYS A 264 7.01 -14.87 -3.21
CA LYS A 264 7.80 -15.26 -2.04
C LYS A 264 7.79 -14.25 -0.90
N TYR A 265 7.79 -12.96 -1.20
CA TYR A 265 7.92 -11.90 -0.19
C TYR A 265 7.00 -10.69 -0.46
N PRO A 266 5.67 -10.89 -0.57
CA PRO A 266 4.73 -9.82 -0.93
C PRO A 266 4.72 -8.65 0.08
N ASP A 267 4.85 -8.92 1.38
CA ASP A 267 4.98 -7.87 2.39
C ASP A 267 6.29 -7.05 2.21
N TYR A 268 7.35 -7.66 1.68
CA TYR A 268 8.59 -6.95 1.38
C TYR A 268 8.46 -6.09 0.11
N CYS A 269 7.66 -6.51 -0.89
CA CYS A 269 7.26 -5.64 -2.00
C CYS A 269 6.54 -4.39 -1.48
N CYS A 270 5.55 -4.57 -0.59
CA CYS A 270 4.79 -3.46 -0.01
C CYS A 270 5.69 -2.52 0.82
N LEU A 271 6.62 -3.08 1.60
CA LEU A 271 7.62 -2.29 2.32
C LEU A 271 8.50 -1.46 1.37
N HIS A 272 8.88 -2.00 0.21
CA HIS A 272 9.64 -1.27 -0.80
C HIS A 272 8.81 -0.08 -1.34
N ILE A 273 7.54 -0.28 -1.67
CA ILE A 273 6.63 0.78 -2.10
C ILE A 273 6.53 1.88 -1.01
N VAL A 274 6.33 1.49 0.25
CA VAL A 274 6.29 2.43 1.38
C VAL A 274 7.59 3.22 1.51
N ARG A 275 8.75 2.57 1.37
CA ARG A 275 10.06 3.24 1.40
C ARG A 275 10.22 4.24 0.25
N VAL A 276 9.68 3.94 -0.93
CA VAL A 276 9.69 4.85 -2.07
C VAL A 276 8.79 6.05 -1.80
N LEU A 277 7.55 5.84 -1.38
CA LEU A 277 6.58 6.89 -1.10
C LEU A 277 7.03 7.82 0.04
N ASN A 278 7.52 7.26 1.15
CA ASN A 278 7.90 8.02 2.33
C ASN A 278 9.08 8.99 2.12
N GLN A 279 9.75 8.94 0.97
CA GLN A 279 10.74 9.96 0.57
C GLN A 279 10.09 11.30 0.20
N PHE A 280 8.81 11.26 -0.18
CA PHE A 280 8.02 12.40 -0.62
C PHE A 280 7.02 12.86 0.45
N LEU A 281 6.73 12.04 1.45
CA LEU A 281 5.72 12.37 2.45
C LEU A 281 6.31 13.16 3.63
N ASP A 282 5.55 14.16 4.09
CA ASP A 282 5.82 14.80 5.38
C ASP A 282 5.71 13.78 6.51
N ARG A 283 6.35 14.07 7.66
CA ARG A 283 6.50 13.12 8.78
C ARG A 283 5.17 12.53 9.25
N ASP A 284 4.12 13.35 9.31
CA ASP A 284 2.76 13.01 9.74
C ASP A 284 1.95 12.25 8.69
N MET A 285 2.39 12.26 7.42
CA MET A 285 1.75 11.55 6.31
C MET A 285 2.46 10.24 5.95
N LYS A 286 3.58 9.91 6.61
CA LYS A 286 4.34 8.70 6.29
C LYS A 286 3.52 7.45 6.55
N ILE A 287 3.57 6.53 5.59
CA ILE A 287 2.91 5.23 5.66
C ILE A 287 3.70 4.35 6.62
N SER A 288 3.01 3.75 7.58
CA SER A 288 3.58 2.84 8.57
C SER A 288 3.35 1.38 8.19
N ILE A 289 4.24 0.50 8.67
CA ILE A 289 4.05 -0.95 8.54
C ILE A 289 2.78 -1.37 9.31
N PRO A 290 1.88 -2.18 8.73
CA PRO A 290 0.71 -2.67 9.45
C PRO A 290 1.12 -3.51 10.68
N HIS A 291 0.48 -3.29 11.82
CA HIS A 291 0.86 -3.86 13.13
C HIS A 291 0.90 -5.40 13.20
N GLU A 292 0.19 -6.10 12.31
CA GLU A 292 0.16 -7.57 12.27
C GLU A 292 1.14 -8.13 11.22
N THR A 293 1.88 -7.26 10.54
CA THR A 293 2.84 -7.68 9.52
C THR A 293 4.20 -7.87 10.17
N GLU A 294 4.61 -9.13 10.30
CA GLU A 294 5.97 -9.48 10.65
C GLU A 294 6.81 -9.59 9.38
N ILE A 295 7.86 -8.77 9.26
CA ILE A 295 8.74 -8.77 8.09
C ILE A 295 10.10 -9.25 8.53
N GLN A 296 10.48 -10.43 8.03
CA GLN A 296 11.83 -10.93 8.25
C GLN A 296 12.83 -10.09 7.45
N PRO A 297 13.92 -9.61 8.07
CA PRO A 297 14.94 -8.85 7.37
C PRO A 297 15.60 -9.70 6.28
N LEU A 298 15.46 -9.28 5.02
CA LEU A 298 16.17 -9.90 3.89
C LEU A 298 17.44 -9.12 3.58
N LYS A 299 18.51 -9.84 3.22
CA LYS A 299 19.71 -9.21 2.63
C LYS A 299 19.40 -8.81 1.18
N PRO A 300 20.06 -7.77 0.64
CA PRO A 300 19.84 -7.37 -0.74
C PRO A 300 19.99 -8.50 -1.77
N GLN A 301 20.95 -9.41 -1.57
CA GLN A 301 21.14 -10.55 -2.49
C GLN A 301 20.00 -11.58 -2.47
N ASP A 302 19.26 -11.69 -1.35
CA ASP A 302 18.18 -12.66 -1.19
C ASP A 302 16.86 -12.11 -1.74
N TRP A 303 16.78 -10.79 -1.87
CA TRP A 303 15.61 -10.06 -2.32
C TRP A 303 15.68 -9.67 -3.80
N LYS A 304 16.87 -9.26 -4.27
CA LYS A 304 17.03 -8.80 -5.66
C LYS A 304 16.95 -9.98 -6.62
N VAL A 305 16.23 -9.77 -7.72
CA VAL A 305 16.09 -10.77 -8.79
C VAL A 305 16.73 -10.20 -10.04
N LYS A 306 17.68 -10.92 -10.64
CA LYS A 306 18.28 -10.50 -11.91
C LYS A 306 17.20 -10.50 -13.00
N THR A 307 17.20 -9.50 -13.86
CA THR A 307 16.42 -9.57 -15.11
C THR A 307 16.88 -10.70 -15.99
N TRP A 308 15.98 -11.18 -16.84
CA TRP A 308 16.22 -12.30 -17.73
C TRP A 308 16.32 -11.84 -19.18
N SER A 309 17.30 -12.40 -19.88
CA SER A 309 17.35 -12.46 -21.34
C SER A 309 16.36 -13.48 -21.88
N ARG A 310 16.11 -13.46 -23.20
CA ARG A 310 15.32 -14.50 -23.89
C ARG A 310 15.79 -15.91 -23.54
N ARG A 311 17.11 -16.14 -23.57
CA ARG A 311 17.69 -17.46 -23.31
C ARG A 311 17.46 -17.90 -21.87
N GLU A 312 17.70 -17.02 -20.89
CA GLU A 312 17.45 -17.32 -19.48
C GLU A 312 15.97 -17.62 -19.24
N SER A 313 15.05 -16.82 -19.82
CA SER A 313 13.62 -17.06 -19.75
C SER A 313 13.22 -18.43 -20.34
N GLN A 314 13.75 -18.81 -21.51
CA GLN A 314 13.51 -20.13 -22.11
C GLN A 314 13.98 -21.27 -21.21
N ILE A 315 15.14 -21.10 -20.56
CA ILE A 315 15.66 -22.07 -19.58
C ILE A 315 14.72 -22.14 -18.36
N MET A 316 14.22 -21.01 -17.86
CA MET A 316 13.28 -20.97 -16.74
C MET A 316 11.93 -21.62 -17.10
N ALA A 317 11.48 -21.48 -18.35
CA ALA A 317 10.28 -22.12 -18.88
C ALA A 317 10.44 -23.64 -18.97
N ALA A 318 11.53 -24.11 -19.59
CA ALA A 318 11.83 -25.54 -19.72
C ALA A 318 11.95 -26.24 -18.35
N ASN A 319 12.50 -25.53 -17.34
CA ASN A 319 12.64 -26.04 -15.99
C ASN A 319 11.41 -25.81 -15.09
N LYS A 320 10.33 -25.23 -15.63
CA LYS A 320 9.09 -24.90 -14.91
C LYS A 320 9.34 -24.15 -13.61
N ILE A 321 10.22 -23.16 -13.64
CA ILE A 321 10.64 -22.43 -12.43
C ILE A 321 9.44 -21.73 -11.75
N ARG A 322 8.48 -21.19 -12.52
CA ARG A 322 7.25 -20.56 -11.99
C ARG A 322 6.47 -21.52 -11.09
N ASP A 323 6.33 -22.79 -11.47
CA ASP A 323 5.60 -23.78 -10.69
C ASP A 323 6.16 -23.94 -9.27
N ARG A 324 7.48 -23.80 -9.09
CA ARG A 324 8.12 -23.99 -7.77
C ARG A 324 7.81 -22.87 -6.79
N TYR A 325 7.68 -21.64 -7.27
CA TYR A 325 7.46 -20.49 -6.40
C TYR A 325 6.01 -20.02 -6.35
N LEU A 326 5.16 -20.40 -7.31
CA LEU A 326 3.75 -20.03 -7.35
C LEU A 326 2.83 -20.91 -6.52
N GLU A 327 3.31 -21.97 -5.88
CA GLU A 327 2.47 -22.82 -5.01
C GLU A 327 1.66 -22.03 -3.95
N PRO A 328 2.22 -21.04 -3.22
CA PRO A 328 1.43 -20.23 -2.29
C PRO A 328 0.33 -19.40 -2.98
N VAL A 329 0.64 -18.90 -4.18
CA VAL A 329 -0.28 -18.11 -5.01
C VAL A 329 -1.44 -18.97 -5.50
N LYS A 330 -1.14 -20.17 -6.04
CA LYS A 330 -2.14 -21.16 -6.45
C LYS A 330 -3.05 -21.55 -5.28
N ALA A 331 -2.47 -21.84 -4.12
CA ALA A 331 -3.22 -22.21 -2.92
C ALA A 331 -4.15 -21.07 -2.44
N PHE A 332 -3.71 -19.82 -2.54
CA PHE A 332 -4.55 -18.65 -2.24
C PHE A 332 -5.72 -18.53 -3.22
N ASN A 333 -5.45 -18.61 -4.53
CA ASN A 333 -6.47 -18.47 -5.56
C ASN A 333 -7.53 -19.59 -5.49
N LEU A 334 -7.13 -20.82 -5.17
CA LEU A 334 -8.06 -21.94 -4.95
C LEU A 334 -9.02 -21.67 -3.78
N LYS A 335 -8.55 -21.05 -2.69
CA LYS A 335 -9.41 -20.68 -1.56
C LYS A 335 -10.41 -19.59 -1.93
N GLN A 336 -9.98 -18.61 -2.72
CA GLN A 336 -10.85 -17.53 -3.20
C GLN A 336 -11.97 -18.04 -4.12
N SER A 337 -11.70 -19.06 -4.95
CA SER A 337 -12.72 -19.62 -5.87
C SER A 337 -13.80 -20.49 -5.19
N HIS A 338 -13.62 -20.85 -3.92
CA HIS A 338 -14.57 -21.67 -3.15
C HIS A 338 -15.37 -20.86 -2.11
N CYS A 339 -15.16 -19.56 -2.03
CA CYS A 339 -15.99 -18.60 -1.30
C CYS A 339 -16.85 -17.82 -2.29
#